data_AF-A0A1F5KJX9-F1
#
_entry.id   AF-A0A1F5KJX9-F1
#
_cell.length_a   1.000
_cell.length_b   1.000
_cell.length_c   1.000
_cell.angle_alpha   90.00
_cell.angle_beta   90.00
_cell.angle_gamma   90.00
#
_symmetry.space_group_name_H-M   'P 1'
#
loop_
_entity.id
_entity.type
_entity.pdbx_description
1 polymer ?
#
loop_
_entity_poly.entity_id
_entity_poly.type
_entity_poly.pdbx_seq_one_letter_code
_entity_poly.pdbx_strand_id
1 'polypeptide(L)'
;METANLSLFNEIQVENKRDNHVVKSIPQNPPTNPLADIQKSLESIFPEEYQQTRVSKARQTLGSSAESYSDIQIETLVTDFEYLASAWLDLFEREIFNGKTLKEVLGESKNK
;
A
#
# COMPACT_ATOMS: atom_id res chain seq x y z
N MET A 1 -25.73 -11.62 4.65
CA MET A 1 -26.42 -12.02 3.41
C MET A 1 -26.27 -10.88 2.44
N GLU A 2 -25.45 -11.10 1.42
CA GLU A 2 -25.23 -10.20 0.30
C GLU A 2 -26.47 -10.18 -0.59
N THR A 3 -26.82 -9.01 -1.12
CA THR A 3 -27.64 -8.92 -2.33
C THR A 3 -26.96 -7.95 -3.28
N ALA A 4 -26.19 -8.51 -4.21
CA ALA A 4 -25.68 -7.81 -5.37
C ALA A 4 -26.86 -7.30 -6.20
N ASN A 5 -26.91 -5.99 -6.43
CA ASN A 5 -27.94 -5.34 -7.22
C ASN A 5 -27.59 -5.52 -8.71
N LEU A 6 -27.96 -6.68 -9.28
CA LEU A 6 -27.86 -6.99 -10.70
C LEU A 6 -29.03 -6.36 -11.47
N SER A 7 -28.98 -5.04 -11.68
CA SER A 7 -29.80 -4.39 -12.70
C SER A 7 -29.06 -4.44 -14.05
N LEU A 8 -28.97 -5.65 -14.64
CA LEU A 8 -28.21 -5.91 -15.87
C LEU A 8 -29.08 -6.06 -17.13
N PHE A 9 -30.41 -6.11 -17.07
CA PHE A 9 -31.23 -6.26 -18.28
C PHE A 9 -32.55 -5.50 -18.18
N ASN A 10 -32.55 -4.21 -18.55
CA ASN A 10 -33.80 -3.55 -18.94
C ASN A 10 -34.07 -3.84 -20.43
N GLU A 11 -34.83 -4.92 -20.61
CA GLU A 11 -36.06 -4.97 -21.41
C GLU A 11 -36.03 -4.29 -22.80
N ILE A 12 -35.87 -5.12 -23.83
CA ILE A 12 -36.19 -4.77 -25.22
C ILE A 12 -37.72 -4.65 -25.33
N GLN A 13 -38.23 -3.43 -25.46
CA GLN A 13 -39.61 -3.19 -25.89
C GLN A 13 -39.59 -2.68 -27.34
N VAL A 14 -40.03 -3.54 -28.27
CA VAL A 14 -40.29 -3.18 -29.67
C VAL A 14 -41.76 -2.84 -29.78
N GLU A 15 -42.10 -1.56 -29.99
CA GLU A 15 -43.40 -1.23 -30.59
C GLU A 15 -43.29 -0.02 -31.52
N ASN A 16 -43.74 -0.25 -32.75
CA ASN A 16 -43.57 0.57 -33.92
C ASN A 16 -44.86 1.38 -34.11
N LYS A 17 -44.84 2.71 -33.90
CA LYS A 17 -45.89 3.59 -34.46
C LYS A 17 -45.38 5.00 -34.72
N ARG A 18 -45.54 5.38 -35.98
CA ARG A 18 -45.15 6.64 -36.62
C ARG A 18 -45.98 7.80 -36.05
N ASP A 19 -45.34 8.94 -35.78
CA ASP A 19 -45.68 10.26 -36.35
C ASP A 19 -44.86 11.39 -35.69
N ASN A 20 -44.39 12.31 -36.52
CA ASN A 20 -43.42 13.37 -36.22
C ASN A 20 -43.91 14.36 -35.17
N HIS A 21 -43.10 14.67 -34.13
CA HIS A 21 -42.93 16.03 -33.61
C HIS A 21 -41.79 16.14 -32.56
N VAL A 22 -40.98 17.20 -32.70
CA VAL A 22 -39.96 17.73 -31.78
C VAL A 22 -38.62 16.96 -31.72
N VAL A 23 -37.61 17.47 -32.43
CA VAL A 23 -36.19 17.13 -32.22
C VAL A 23 -35.78 17.64 -30.84
N LYS A 24 -35.92 16.81 -29.80
CA LYS A 24 -35.14 16.94 -28.58
C LYS A 24 -33.74 16.40 -28.88
N SER A 25 -32.74 17.23 -28.65
CA SER A 25 -31.32 16.88 -28.74
C SER A 25 -31.05 15.53 -28.05
N ILE A 26 -30.52 14.58 -28.81
CA ILE A 26 -29.97 13.32 -28.32
C ILE A 26 -28.88 13.69 -27.29
N PRO A 27 -28.91 13.21 -26.03
CA PRO A 27 -27.74 13.29 -25.19
C PRO A 27 -26.66 12.41 -25.85
N GLN A 28 -25.68 13.05 -26.48
CA GLN A 28 -24.44 12.38 -26.86
C GLN A 28 -23.74 11.97 -25.57
N ASN A 29 -24.01 10.75 -25.10
CA ASN A 29 -23.07 10.11 -24.20
C ASN A 29 -21.77 9.94 -24.99
N PRO A 30 -20.63 10.53 -24.55
CA PRO A 30 -19.36 10.31 -25.20
C PRO A 30 -19.09 8.81 -25.28
N PRO A 31 -18.36 8.31 -26.28
CA PRO A 31 -18.02 6.90 -26.37
C PRO A 31 -17.33 6.52 -25.06
N THR A 32 -18.02 5.74 -24.23
CA THR A 32 -17.48 5.19 -22.99
C THR A 32 -16.30 4.34 -23.44
N ASN A 33 -15.08 4.85 -23.24
CA ASN A 33 -13.89 4.11 -23.58
C ASN A 33 -13.84 2.93 -22.59
N PRO A 34 -14.15 1.68 -23.01
CA PRO A 34 -14.22 0.56 -22.07
C PRO A 34 -12.86 0.32 -21.41
N LEU A 35 -11.78 0.78 -22.05
CA LEU A 35 -10.44 0.79 -21.49
C LEU A 35 -10.33 1.66 -20.22
N ALA A 36 -11.05 2.79 -20.17
CA ALA A 36 -11.04 3.68 -19.01
C ALA A 36 -11.78 3.07 -17.81
N ASP A 37 -12.88 2.35 -18.06
CA ASP A 37 -13.63 1.64 -17.01
C ASP A 37 -12.84 0.44 -16.47
N ILE A 38 -12.14 -0.28 -17.34
CA ILE A 38 -11.22 -1.36 -16.95
C ILE A 38 -10.06 -0.77 -16.14
N GLN A 39 -9.45 0.32 -16.60
CA GLN A 39 -8.34 0.96 -15.90
C GLN A 39 -8.75 1.44 -14.50
N LYS A 40 -9.92 2.09 -14.37
CA LYS A 40 -10.48 2.50 -13.08
C LYS A 40 -10.76 1.30 -12.15
N SER A 41 -11.21 0.19 -12.72
CA SER A 41 -11.42 -1.05 -11.96
C SER A 41 -10.09 -1.66 -11.50
N LEU A 42 -9.06 -1.64 -12.36
CA LEU A 42 -7.72 -2.11 -12.02
C LEU A 42 -7.07 -1.24 -10.93
N GLU A 43 -7.17 0.08 -11.01
CA GLU A 43 -6.68 1.02 -9.97
C GLU A 43 -7.41 0.81 -8.63
N SER A 44 -8.67 0.36 -8.66
CA SER A 44 -9.43 0.04 -7.44
C SER A 44 -9.11 -1.35 -6.86
N ILE A 45 -8.71 -2.32 -7.68
CA ILE A 45 -8.41 -3.70 -7.26
C ILE A 45 -6.95 -3.83 -6.83
N PHE A 46 -6.07 -3.09 -7.49
CA PHE A 46 -4.65 -2.97 -7.17
C PHE A 46 -4.37 -1.52 -6.75
N PRO A 47 -4.87 -1.07 -5.58
CA PRO A 47 -4.34 0.15 -5.00
C PRO A 47 -2.83 -0.08 -4.90
N GLU A 48 -2.02 0.81 -5.49
CA GLU A 48 -0.56 0.67 -5.40
C GLU A 48 -0.22 0.37 -3.95
N GLU A 49 0.24 -0.85 -3.70
CA GLU A 49 0.71 -1.23 -2.39
C GLU A 49 1.96 -0.38 -2.21
N TYR A 50 1.79 0.80 -1.59
CA TYR A 50 2.88 1.67 -1.23
C TYR A 50 3.76 0.86 -0.30
N GLN A 51 4.75 0.16 -0.88
CA GLN A 51 5.80 -0.53 -0.17
C GLN A 51 6.46 0.57 0.67
N GLN A 52 6.09 0.62 1.94
CA GLN A 52 6.58 1.65 2.85
C GLN A 52 8.09 1.46 2.95
N THR A 53 8.83 2.37 2.34
CA THR A 53 10.30 2.36 2.42
C THR A 53 10.72 2.52 3.88
N ARG A 54 11.90 2.01 4.22
CA ARG A 54 12.49 2.16 5.57
C ARG A 54 12.49 3.64 6.01
N VAL A 55 12.85 4.55 5.11
CA VAL A 55 12.74 6.02 5.31
C VAL A 55 11.31 6.47 5.60
N SER A 56 10.34 6.04 4.80
CA SER A 56 8.94 6.44 4.96
C SER A 56 8.41 6.03 6.33
N LYS A 57 8.69 4.80 6.76
CA LYS A 57 8.32 4.29 8.08
C LYS A 57 9.05 5.03 9.21
N ALA A 58 10.33 5.33 9.03
CA ALA A 58 11.11 6.09 10.01
C ALA A 58 10.57 7.52 10.15
N ARG A 59 10.27 8.21 9.04
CA ARG A 59 9.66 9.54 9.05
C ARG A 59 8.29 9.54 9.75
N GLN A 60 7.45 8.55 9.45
CA GLN A 60 6.16 8.38 10.13
C GLN A 60 6.33 8.23 11.65
N THR A 61 7.35 7.47 12.09
CA THR A 61 7.62 7.21 13.51
C THR A 61 8.20 8.43 14.23
N LEU A 62 9.13 9.14 13.59
CA LEU A 62 9.80 10.33 14.13
C LEU A 62 8.91 11.58 14.10
N GLY A 63 7.87 11.58 13.25
CA GLY A 63 6.90 12.67 13.14
C GLY A 63 7.57 14.00 12.79
N SER A 64 7.18 15.06 13.48
CA SER A 64 7.69 16.43 13.27
C SER A 64 9.20 16.54 13.43
N SER A 65 9.82 15.65 14.21
CA SER A 65 11.28 15.65 14.40
C SER A 65 12.02 15.30 13.12
N ALA A 66 11.40 14.59 12.17
CA ALA A 66 12.03 14.21 10.90
C ALA A 66 11.91 15.27 9.79
N GLU A 67 11.12 16.33 9.98
CA GLU A 67 10.84 17.33 8.94
C GLU A 67 12.09 18.08 8.48
N SER A 68 13.05 18.31 9.41
CA SER A 68 14.31 19.00 9.12
C SER A 68 15.39 18.11 8.51
N TYR A 69 15.16 16.80 8.42
CA TYR A 69 16.16 15.83 7.97
C TYR A 69 15.91 15.44 6.52
N SER A 70 16.99 15.28 5.74
CA SER A 70 16.93 14.67 4.41
C SER A 70 16.76 13.15 4.50
N ASP A 71 16.35 12.50 3.40
CA ASP A 71 16.17 11.04 3.39
C ASP A 71 17.46 10.29 3.70
N ILE A 72 18.60 10.80 3.23
CA ILE A 72 19.92 10.24 3.54
C ILE A 72 20.20 10.33 5.03
N GLN A 73 19.91 11.47 5.66
CA GLN A 73 20.11 11.65 7.10
C GLN A 73 19.20 10.73 7.92
N ILE A 74 17.95 10.52 7.48
CA ILE A 74 17.04 9.57 8.11
C ILE A 74 17.57 8.14 7.98
N GLU A 75 18.05 7.72 6.80
CA GLU A 75 18.67 6.39 6.63
C GLU A 75 19.89 6.19 7.53
N THR A 76 20.77 7.20 7.62
CA THR A 76 21.92 7.18 8.52
C THR A 76 21.48 7.05 9.96
N LEU A 77 20.53 7.89 10.39
CA LEU A 77 20.01 7.89 11.76
C LEU A 77 19.44 6.52 12.15
N VAL A 78 18.61 5.92 11.31
CA VAL A 78 18.02 4.60 11.57
C VAL A 78 19.12 3.54 11.69
N THR A 79 20.12 3.58 10.80
CA THR A 79 21.25 2.64 10.82
C THR A 79 22.09 2.78 12.10
N ASP A 80 22.36 4.01 12.54
CA ASP A 80 23.10 4.27 13.77
C ASP A 80 22.34 3.76 15.01
N PHE A 81 21.02 3.97 15.05
CA PHE A 81 20.17 3.45 16.12
C PHE A 81 20.11 1.92 16.14
N GLU A 82 19.99 1.27 14.98
CA GLU A 82 20.02 -0.20 14.87
C GLU A 82 21.35 -0.77 15.36
N TYR A 83 22.46 -0.13 14.99
CA TYR A 83 23.79 -0.52 15.46
C TYR A 83 23.90 -0.37 16.99
N LEU A 84 23.50 0.78 17.52
CA LEU A 84 23.57 1.06 18.95
C LEU A 84 22.71 0.09 19.75
N ALA A 85 21.47 -0.15 19.31
CA ALA A 85 20.57 -1.09 19.95
C ALA A 85 21.14 -2.51 19.93
N SER A 86 21.69 -2.96 18.80
CA SER A 86 22.32 -4.27 18.68
C SER A 86 23.54 -4.41 19.59
N ALA A 87 24.43 -3.42 19.60
CA ALA A 87 25.62 -3.41 20.45
C ALA A 87 25.24 -3.41 21.94
N TRP A 88 24.22 -2.63 22.31
CA TRP A 88 23.73 -2.58 23.69
C TRP A 88 23.11 -3.92 24.12
N LEU A 89 22.33 -4.56 23.25
CA LEU A 89 21.80 -5.89 23.50
C LEU A 89 22.92 -6.93 23.64
N ASP A 90 23.92 -6.93 22.76
CA ASP A 90 25.07 -7.85 22.87
C ASP A 90 25.81 -7.67 24.20
N LEU A 91 26.01 -6.43 24.66
CA LEU A 91 26.64 -6.17 25.96
C LEU A 91 25.79 -6.68 27.12
N PHE A 92 24.50 -6.36 27.12
CA PHE A 92 23.56 -6.84 28.13
C PHE A 92 23.52 -8.38 28.16
N GLU A 93 23.45 -9.03 27.01
CA GLU A 93 23.48 -10.48 26.90
C GLU A 93 24.76 -11.06 27.48
N ARG A 94 25.92 -10.44 27.21
CA ARG A 94 27.20 -10.90 27.78
C ARG A 94 27.24 -10.77 29.30
N GLU A 95 26.60 -9.76 29.88
CA GLU A 95 26.49 -9.65 31.34
C GLU A 95 25.64 -10.78 31.93
N ILE A 96 24.55 -11.16 31.26
CA ILE A 96 23.60 -12.17 31.75
C ILE A 96 24.06 -13.62 31.46
N PHE A 97 24.69 -13.85 30.30
CA PHE A 97 25.06 -15.19 29.81
C PHE A 97 26.55 -15.50 29.97
N ASN A 98 27.18 -15.04 31.06
CA ASN A 98 28.57 -15.34 31.41
C ASN A 98 29.57 -15.02 30.28
N GLY A 99 29.46 -13.84 29.71
CA GLY A 99 30.34 -13.31 28.67
C GLY A 99 29.94 -13.71 27.24
N LYS A 100 28.80 -14.37 27.03
CA LYS A 100 28.32 -14.81 25.70
C LYS A 100 27.09 -14.05 25.24
N THR A 101 26.86 -13.98 23.93
CA THR A 101 25.57 -13.49 23.39
C THR A 101 24.54 -14.62 23.32
N LEU A 102 23.26 -14.28 23.21
CA LEU A 102 22.17 -15.24 23.08
C LEU A 102 22.36 -16.12 21.84
N LYS A 103 22.81 -15.53 20.72
CA LYS A 103 23.16 -16.26 19.49
C LYS A 103 24.23 -17.33 19.71
N GLU A 104 25.23 -17.03 20.55
CA GLU A 104 26.28 -17.98 20.93
C GLU A 104 25.77 -19.08 21.85
N VAL A 105 24.84 -18.75 22.77
CA VAL A 105 24.20 -19.73 23.68
C VAL A 105 23.31 -20.70 22.90
N LEU A 106 22.54 -20.21 21.93
CA LEU A 106 21.65 -21.02 21.10
C LEU A 106 22.39 -21.84 20.03
N GLY A 107 23.70 -21.62 19.85
CA GLY A 107 24.50 -22.35 18.87
C GLY A 107 24.24 -21.94 17.42
N GLU A 108 23.53 -20.83 17.18
CA GLU A 108 23.23 -20.31 15.84
C GLU A 108 24.50 -19.92 15.06
N SER A 109 25.61 -19.67 15.76
CA SER A 109 26.92 -19.39 15.16
C SER A 109 27.64 -20.60 14.57
N LYS A 110 27.16 -21.84 14.80
CA LYS A 110 27.87 -23.08 14.41
C LYS A 110 27.32 -23.79 13.17
N ASN A 111 26.26 -23.30 12.55
CA ASN A 111 25.77 -23.87 11.29
C ASN A 111 26.55 -23.27 10.12
N LYS A 112 27.71 -23.86 9.82
CA LYS A 112 28.50 -23.61 8.61
C LYS A 112 28.74 -24.91 7.87
#